data_AF-A0A3C0QLJ6-F1
#
_entry.id   AF-A0A3C0QLJ6-F1
#
_cell.length_a   1.000
_cell.length_b   1.000
_cell.length_c   1.000
_cell.angle_alpha   90.00
_cell.angle_beta   90.00
_cell.angle_gamma   90.00
#
_symmetry.space_group_name_H-M   'P 1'
#
loop_
_entity.id
_entity.type
_entity.pdbx_description
1 polymer ?
#
loop_
_entity_poly.entity_id
_entity_poly.type
_entity_poly.pdbx_seq_one_letter_code
_entity_poly.pdbx_strand_id
1 'polypeptide(L)'
;MNIRKFWFLIIAVCLSVILAFSIAGCRGKVSSGRAVKDEAPEEEKLESEQTLESLEQPDKELFDKYFSHISLCGTRGFFGGNVEDNISTFLPHQEGCLSGSFKNRNNNFIFKSEVLDLEIGESVERCAMTSSSFESAGFYMEILEWAFLHPGSYEYRIYVEDTLVAVLPFEVVSYLDYFKAWIDKAKSSVIKNILR
;
A
#
# COMPACT_ATOMS: atom_id res chain seq x y z
N MET A 1 -34.81 8.09 27.12
CA MET A 1 -34.41 8.66 25.81
C MET A 1 -35.17 7.92 24.71
N ASN A 2 -35.81 8.62 23.77
CA ASN A 2 -36.63 7.97 22.75
C ASN A 2 -35.76 7.17 21.79
N ILE A 3 -36.14 5.93 21.44
CA ILE A 3 -35.28 5.01 20.66
C ILE A 3 -34.82 5.62 19.33
N ARG A 4 -35.69 6.42 18.69
CA ARG A 4 -35.34 7.18 17.48
C ARG A 4 -34.23 8.21 17.73
N LYS A 5 -34.27 8.93 18.85
CA LYS A 5 -33.22 9.90 19.21
C LYS A 5 -31.88 9.22 19.53
N PHE A 6 -31.93 8.00 20.08
CA PHE A 6 -30.74 7.18 20.31
C PHE A 6 -30.08 6.77 18.98
N TRP A 7 -30.86 6.29 18.00
CA TRP A 7 -30.35 5.97 16.66
C TRP A 7 -29.79 7.19 15.93
N PHE A 8 -30.44 8.36 16.00
CA PHE A 8 -29.91 9.59 15.42
C PHE A 8 -28.59 10.03 16.06
N LEU A 9 -28.43 9.85 17.37
CA LEU A 9 -27.17 10.13 18.07
C LEU A 9 -26.05 9.19 17.61
N ILE A 10 -26.32 7.89 17.47
CA ILE A 10 -25.35 6.93 16.96
C ILE A 10 -24.92 7.32 15.54
N ILE A 11 -25.87 7.61 14.64
CA ILE A 11 -25.55 8.00 13.26
C ILE A 11 -24.73 9.29 13.23
N ALA A 12 -25.08 10.29 14.05
CA ALA A 12 -24.34 11.55 14.13
C ALA A 12 -22.90 11.36 14.63
N VAL A 13 -22.71 10.48 15.63
CA VAL A 13 -21.38 10.12 16.14
C VAL A 13 -20.57 9.32 15.11
N CYS A 14 -21.20 8.38 14.40
CA CYS A 14 -20.52 7.65 13.32
C CYS A 14 -20.07 8.58 12.19
N LEU A 15 -20.93 9.52 11.78
CA LEU A 15 -20.59 10.50 10.75
C LEU A 15 -19.50 11.48 11.20
N SER A 16 -19.51 11.91 12.46
CA SER A 16 -18.46 12.80 12.98
C SER A 16 -17.11 12.10 13.11
N VAL A 17 -17.09 10.81 13.45
CA VAL A 17 -15.88 10.00 13.46
C VAL A 17 -15.32 9.84 12.04
N ILE A 18 -16.17 9.52 11.05
CA ILE A 18 -15.76 9.42 9.64
C ILE A 18 -15.19 10.76 9.12
N LEU A 19 -15.82 11.89 9.47
CA LEU A 19 -15.33 13.23 9.13
C LEU A 19 -14.00 13.56 9.80
N ALA A 20 -13.80 13.16 11.06
CA ALA A 20 -12.54 13.35 11.77
C ALA A 20 -11.40 12.54 11.11
N PHE A 21 -11.67 11.30 10.69
CA PHE A 21 -10.70 10.51 9.93
C PHE A 21 -10.45 11.05 8.51
N SER A 22 -11.42 11.76 7.93
CA SER A 22 -11.27 12.37 6.60
C SER A 22 -10.47 13.68 6.62
N ILE A 23 -10.45 14.41 7.74
CA ILE A 23 -9.73 15.69 7.89
C ILE A 23 -8.38 15.49 8.59
N ALA A 24 -8.25 14.51 9.47
CA ALA A 24 -7.01 14.16 10.16
C ALA A 24 -6.22 13.06 9.43
N GLY A 25 -6.18 13.12 8.10
CA GLY A 25 -5.09 12.54 7.32
C GLY A 25 -3.79 13.22 7.76
N CYS A 26 -3.22 12.73 8.85
CA CYS A 26 -2.07 13.32 9.51
C CYS A 26 -0.89 13.33 8.53
N ARG A 27 -0.56 14.54 8.05
CA ARG A 27 0.78 14.98 7.67
C ARG A 27 1.69 14.91 8.90
N GLY A 28 1.93 13.69 9.38
CA GLY A 28 2.72 13.40 10.57
C GLY A 28 4.19 13.31 10.20
N LYS A 29 4.81 14.44 9.86
CA LYS A 29 6.27 14.57 9.82
C LYS A 29 6.77 14.50 11.26
N VAL A 30 7.11 13.30 11.73
CA VAL A 30 7.76 13.11 13.04
C VAL A 30 9.24 13.37 12.86
N SER A 31 9.68 14.59 13.18
CA SER A 31 11.10 14.88 13.33
C SER A 31 11.65 14.15 14.56
N SER A 32 12.32 13.03 14.33
CA SER A 32 13.23 12.44 15.31
C SER A 32 14.62 13.02 15.08
N GLY A 33 15.11 13.83 16.01
CA GLY A 33 16.45 14.41 15.91
C GLY A 33 16.79 15.29 17.11
N ARG A 34 17.27 14.65 18.18
CA ARG A 34 17.83 15.32 19.34
C ARG A 34 19.28 15.72 19.05
N ALA A 35 19.58 17.02 19.14
CA ALA A 35 20.69 17.63 19.90
C ALA A 35 21.49 18.72 19.14
N VAL A 36 21.83 19.73 19.95
CA VAL A 36 22.96 20.67 19.86
C VAL A 36 22.71 22.00 19.15
N LYS A 37 22.96 23.07 19.93
CA LYS A 37 23.06 24.47 19.53
C LYS A 37 24.23 24.65 18.54
N ASP A 38 24.05 25.45 17.50
CA ASP A 38 24.81 26.71 17.31
C ASP A 38 24.43 27.38 15.97
N GLU A 39 24.18 28.68 16.12
CA GLU A 39 24.31 29.84 15.22
C GLU A 39 24.21 29.75 13.67
N ALA A 40 23.24 30.54 13.17
CA ALA A 40 23.29 31.48 12.04
C ALA A 40 23.15 30.97 10.58
N PRO A 41 22.59 31.82 9.68
CA PRO A 41 21.82 31.37 8.50
C PRO A 41 22.58 31.58 7.18
N GLU A 42 22.52 30.60 6.29
CA GLU A 42 22.80 30.80 4.86
C GLU A 42 21.71 30.15 4.01
N GLU A 43 21.05 31.00 3.23
CA GLU A 43 20.15 30.65 2.12
C GLU A 43 20.99 30.10 0.96
N GLU A 44 20.91 28.80 0.67
CA GLU A 44 21.32 28.28 -0.64
C GLU A 44 20.37 27.16 -1.12
N LYS A 45 19.42 27.57 -1.97
CA LYS A 45 19.07 26.93 -3.26
C LYS A 45 19.21 25.39 -3.31
N LEU A 46 18.18 24.68 -2.84
CA LEU A 46 18.04 23.22 -2.99
C LEU A 46 16.71 22.86 -3.68
N GLU A 47 16.39 23.60 -4.74
CA GLU A 47 15.38 23.23 -5.73
C GLU A 47 16.11 22.70 -6.97
N SER A 48 16.35 21.38 -7.08
CA SER A 48 16.45 20.68 -8.39
C SER A 48 16.71 19.16 -8.34
N GLU A 49 16.86 18.52 -7.19
CA GLU A 49 17.08 17.05 -7.14
C GLU A 49 15.80 16.20 -7.14
N GLN A 50 14.60 16.79 -7.16
CA GLN A 50 13.35 16.08 -6.86
C GLN A 50 12.42 15.77 -8.06
N THR A 51 12.91 15.81 -9.31
CA THR A 51 12.02 15.61 -10.48
C THR A 51 12.51 14.55 -11.47
N LEU A 52 13.49 13.71 -11.10
CA LEU A 52 14.10 12.74 -12.02
C LEU A 52 14.57 11.44 -11.33
N GLU A 53 13.82 10.88 -10.37
CA GLU A 53 13.89 9.43 -10.15
C GLU A 53 13.30 8.75 -11.39
N SER A 54 14.18 8.55 -12.37
CA SER A 54 13.91 7.93 -13.65
C SER A 54 13.18 6.62 -13.47
N LEU A 55 12.26 6.32 -14.40
CA LEU A 55 12.01 5.06 -15.12
C LEU A 55 13.02 3.90 -14.89
N GLU A 56 13.33 3.55 -13.64
CA GLU A 56 14.25 2.49 -13.30
C GLU A 56 13.58 1.18 -13.71
N GLN A 57 14.20 0.50 -14.67
CA GLN A 57 13.67 -0.78 -15.14
C GLN A 57 14.16 -1.88 -14.18
N PRO A 58 13.28 -2.80 -13.76
CA PRO A 58 13.70 -3.90 -12.89
C PRO A 58 14.82 -4.72 -13.51
N ASP A 59 15.89 -4.96 -12.75
CA ASP A 59 16.98 -5.85 -13.13
C ASP A 59 16.51 -7.30 -13.07
N LYS A 60 16.22 -7.84 -14.25
CA LYS A 60 15.76 -9.22 -14.41
C LYS A 60 16.84 -10.24 -14.04
N GLU A 61 18.12 -9.98 -14.33
CA GLU A 61 19.18 -10.93 -14.02
C GLU A 61 19.36 -11.07 -12.51
N LEU A 62 19.30 -9.94 -11.80
CA LEU A 62 19.37 -9.90 -10.34
C LEU A 62 18.12 -10.53 -9.71
N PHE A 63 16.93 -10.26 -10.25
CA PHE A 63 15.71 -10.96 -9.87
C PHE A 63 15.87 -12.47 -10.04
N ASP A 64 16.30 -12.92 -11.23
CA ASP A 64 16.47 -14.33 -11.58
C ASP A 64 17.60 -15.01 -10.80
N LYS A 65 18.49 -14.25 -10.16
CA LYS A 65 19.50 -14.78 -9.24
C LYS A 65 18.92 -15.09 -7.86
N TYR A 66 18.03 -14.24 -7.35
CA TYR A 66 17.57 -14.29 -5.95
C TYR A 66 16.15 -14.83 -5.78
N PHE A 67 15.22 -14.46 -6.65
CA PHE A 67 13.81 -14.76 -6.55
C PHE A 67 13.33 -15.71 -7.65
N SER A 68 12.31 -16.49 -7.34
CA SER A 68 11.59 -17.33 -8.30
C SER A 68 10.23 -16.74 -8.68
N HIS A 69 9.57 -16.11 -7.71
CA HIS A 69 8.34 -15.35 -7.87
C HIS A 69 8.18 -14.38 -6.72
N ILE A 70 7.44 -13.31 -6.98
CA ILE A 70 6.93 -12.38 -5.96
C ILE A 70 5.52 -11.97 -6.38
N SER A 71 4.60 -11.88 -5.43
CA SER A 71 3.21 -11.49 -5.66
C SER A 71 2.65 -10.67 -4.51
N LEU A 72 1.73 -9.76 -4.86
CA LEU A 72 0.87 -9.09 -3.89
C LEU A 72 -0.32 -9.99 -3.56
N CYS A 73 -0.63 -10.07 -2.28
CA CYS A 73 -1.69 -10.87 -1.70
C CYS A 73 -2.60 -9.94 -0.90
N GLY A 74 -3.84 -10.35 -0.70
CA GLY A 74 -4.77 -9.58 0.12
C GLY A 74 -6.10 -10.29 0.27
N THR A 75 -7.01 -9.67 1.00
CA THR A 75 -8.37 -10.20 1.16
C THR A 75 -9.32 -9.57 0.17
N ARG A 76 -10.05 -10.39 -0.57
CA ARG A 76 -11.06 -9.88 -1.50
C ARG A 76 -12.37 -9.63 -0.76
N GLY A 77 -12.81 -8.37 -0.77
CA GLY A 77 -14.12 -7.96 -0.28
C GLY A 77 -14.08 -7.19 1.04
N PHE A 78 -15.17 -6.46 1.28
CA PHE A 78 -15.31 -5.49 2.38
C PHE A 78 -15.30 -6.10 3.79
N PHE A 79 -15.61 -7.39 3.95
CA PHE A 79 -15.78 -8.03 5.26
C PHE A 79 -14.63 -9.00 5.64
N GLY A 80 -13.52 -8.96 4.91
CA GLY A 80 -12.49 -9.99 5.03
C GLY A 80 -12.97 -11.31 4.40
N GLY A 81 -12.08 -11.98 3.69
CA GLY A 81 -12.38 -13.18 2.92
C GLY A 81 -11.16 -14.08 2.82
N ASN A 82 -11.19 -15.03 1.88
CA ASN A 82 -10.00 -15.81 1.56
C ASN A 82 -8.88 -14.88 1.06
N VAL A 83 -7.65 -15.17 1.48
CA VAL A 83 -6.47 -14.53 0.91
C VAL A 83 -6.33 -15.00 -0.53
N GLU A 84 -6.31 -14.05 -1.46
CA GLU A 84 -6.03 -14.31 -2.88
C GLU A 84 -4.63 -13.79 -3.20
N ASP A 85 -3.90 -14.53 -4.04
CA ASP A 85 -2.63 -14.11 -4.61
C ASP A 85 -2.86 -13.30 -5.89
N ASN A 86 -1.90 -12.44 -6.23
CA ASN A 86 -1.91 -11.57 -7.41
C ASN A 86 -3.07 -10.57 -7.42
N ILE A 87 -3.33 -9.95 -6.28
CA ILE A 87 -4.29 -8.87 -6.18
C ILE A 87 -3.65 -7.57 -6.68
N SER A 88 -4.36 -6.88 -7.57
CA SER A 88 -3.96 -5.58 -8.12
C SER A 88 -4.80 -4.42 -7.58
N THR A 89 -5.79 -4.68 -6.73
CA THR A 89 -6.74 -3.67 -6.28
C THR A 89 -7.07 -3.82 -4.81
N PHE A 90 -6.92 -2.73 -4.06
CA PHE A 90 -7.17 -2.65 -2.63
C PHE A 90 -8.21 -1.59 -2.31
N LEU A 91 -8.92 -1.78 -1.21
CA LEU A 91 -9.67 -0.71 -0.57
C LEU A 91 -8.75 0.12 0.35
N PRO A 92 -9.12 1.37 0.66
CA PRO A 92 -8.26 2.28 1.43
C PRO A 92 -7.87 1.80 2.84
N HIS A 93 -8.57 0.80 3.38
CA HIS A 93 -8.35 0.25 4.71
C HIS A 93 -7.83 -1.20 4.68
N GLN A 94 -7.71 -1.79 3.50
CA GLN A 94 -7.33 -3.20 3.40
C GLN A 94 -5.84 -3.35 3.62
N GLU A 95 -5.50 -4.26 4.52
CA GLU A 95 -4.14 -4.76 4.67
C GLU A 95 -3.78 -5.61 3.46
N GLY A 96 -2.56 -5.45 2.99
CA GLY A 96 -1.96 -6.28 1.96
C GLY A 96 -0.94 -7.23 2.56
N CYS A 97 -0.55 -8.22 1.78
CA CYS A 97 0.62 -9.03 2.07
C CYS A 97 1.48 -9.15 0.81
N LEU A 98 2.77 -9.29 1.00
CA LEU A 98 3.73 -9.61 -0.05
C LEU A 98 4.21 -11.03 0.20
N SER A 99 4.11 -11.87 -0.83
CA SER A 99 4.60 -13.23 -0.79
C SER A 99 5.62 -13.46 -1.90
N GLY A 100 6.56 -14.36 -1.67
CA GLY A 100 7.52 -14.74 -2.69
C GLY A 100 8.35 -15.95 -2.28
N SER A 101 9.06 -16.52 -3.25
CA SER A 101 9.99 -17.63 -2.99
C SER A 101 11.36 -17.36 -3.57
N PHE A 102 12.38 -17.82 -2.85
CA PHE A 102 13.78 -17.64 -3.21
C PHE A 102 14.27 -18.81 -4.07
N LYS A 103 15.17 -18.54 -5.03
CA LYS A 103 15.74 -19.60 -5.90
C LYS A 103 16.76 -20.46 -5.18
N ASN A 104 17.53 -19.89 -4.25
CA ASN A 104 18.58 -20.62 -3.54
C ASN A 104 18.50 -20.37 -2.03
N ARG A 105 18.02 -21.37 -1.29
CA ARG A 105 17.88 -21.34 0.17
C ARG A 105 19.19 -21.13 0.93
N ASN A 106 20.32 -21.47 0.32
CA ASN A 106 21.64 -21.34 0.95
C ASN A 106 22.28 -19.96 0.73
N ASN A 107 21.66 -19.11 -0.10
CA ASN A 107 22.18 -17.77 -0.37
C ASN A 107 21.44 -16.76 0.52
N ASN A 108 22.15 -16.26 1.52
CA ASN A 108 21.63 -15.24 2.43
C ASN A 108 21.81 -13.86 1.77
N PHE A 109 20.72 -13.14 1.59
CA PHE A 109 20.73 -11.78 1.07
C PHE A 109 19.68 -10.93 1.79
N ILE A 110 19.88 -9.62 1.73
CA ILE A 110 18.97 -8.62 2.28
C ILE A 110 18.27 -7.95 1.11
N PHE A 111 16.97 -7.74 1.24
CA PHE A 111 16.18 -6.98 0.28
C PHE A 111 15.40 -5.88 1.01
N LYS A 112 15.18 -4.79 0.29
CA LYS A 112 14.36 -3.67 0.74
C LYS A 112 13.08 -3.65 -0.09
N SER A 113 12.04 -3.11 0.50
CA SER A 113 10.77 -2.88 -0.18
C SER A 113 10.22 -1.52 0.17
N GLU A 114 9.51 -0.91 -0.77
CA GLU A 114 8.83 0.37 -0.57
C GLU A 114 7.57 0.44 -1.43
N VAL A 115 6.73 1.42 -1.13
CA VAL A 115 5.54 1.73 -1.94
C VAL A 115 5.72 3.14 -2.49
N LEU A 116 5.62 3.28 -3.80
CA LEU A 116 5.63 4.57 -4.49
C LEU A 116 4.20 4.98 -4.83
N ASP A 117 3.81 6.21 -4.47
CA ASP A 117 2.60 6.85 -4.98
C ASP A 117 2.89 7.45 -6.36
N LEU A 118 2.20 6.96 -7.40
CA LEU A 118 2.44 7.39 -8.77
C LEU A 118 1.87 8.76 -9.10
N GLU A 119 0.94 9.28 -8.30
CA GLU A 119 0.36 10.61 -8.52
C GLU A 119 1.33 11.71 -8.10
N ILE A 120 1.94 11.55 -6.93
CA ILE A 120 2.86 12.54 -6.36
C ILE A 120 4.34 12.19 -6.58
N GLY A 121 4.65 10.96 -6.98
CA GLY A 121 6.03 10.50 -7.20
C GLY A 121 6.84 10.36 -5.92
N GLU A 122 6.20 10.20 -4.76
CA GLU A 122 6.85 10.08 -3.46
C GLU A 122 6.64 8.70 -2.85
N SER A 123 7.66 8.19 -2.16
CA SER A 123 7.57 6.93 -1.41
C SER A 123 6.69 7.09 -0.17
N VAL A 124 5.81 6.14 0.08
CA VAL A 124 5.04 6.02 1.32
C VAL A 124 5.93 5.43 2.40
N GLU A 125 6.59 6.30 3.18
CA GLU A 125 7.60 5.93 4.18
C GLU A 125 7.17 4.79 5.12
N ARG A 126 5.90 4.76 5.55
CA ARG A 126 5.37 3.72 6.45
C ARG A 126 5.34 2.31 5.84
N CYS A 127 5.40 2.20 4.52
CA CYS A 127 5.40 0.93 3.82
C CYS A 127 6.82 0.45 3.50
N ALA A 128 7.85 1.22 3.87
CA ALA A 128 9.23 0.83 3.66
C ALA A 128 9.67 -0.21 4.67
N MET A 129 10.31 -1.29 4.20
CA MET A 129 10.78 -2.38 5.05
C MET A 129 12.07 -3.00 4.51
N THR A 130 12.88 -3.54 5.41
CA THR A 130 14.08 -4.32 5.07
C THR A 130 13.95 -5.72 5.64
N SER A 131 14.29 -6.74 4.84
CA SER A 131 14.12 -8.15 5.20
C SER A 131 15.26 -9.01 4.68
N SER A 132 15.38 -10.23 5.23
CA SER A 132 16.47 -11.16 4.95
C SER A 132 15.95 -12.51 4.48
N SER A 133 16.66 -13.15 3.56
CA SER A 133 16.34 -14.51 3.08
C SER A 133 16.79 -15.63 4.03
N PHE A 134 17.41 -15.30 5.16
CA PHE A 134 18.14 -16.22 6.03
C PHE A 134 17.39 -17.53 6.30
N GLU A 135 17.97 -18.64 5.85
CA GLU A 135 17.50 -20.03 6.01
C GLU A 135 16.06 -20.34 5.53
N SER A 136 15.44 -19.41 4.80
CA SER A 136 14.07 -19.53 4.32
C SER A 136 13.99 -19.94 2.85
N ALA A 137 12.91 -20.62 2.48
CA ALA A 137 12.58 -20.91 1.07
C ALA A 137 11.83 -19.74 0.39
N GLY A 138 11.37 -18.76 1.17
CA GLY A 138 10.58 -17.64 0.69
C GLY A 138 10.20 -16.68 1.81
N PHE A 139 9.17 -15.88 1.58
CA PHE A 139 8.69 -14.94 2.57
C PHE A 139 7.19 -14.71 2.41
N TYR A 140 6.57 -14.33 3.53
CA TYR A 140 5.23 -13.79 3.59
C TYR A 140 5.31 -12.63 4.58
N MET A 141 4.98 -11.43 4.11
CA MET A 141 5.19 -10.19 4.84
C MET A 141 3.91 -9.36 4.78
N GLU A 142 3.43 -8.90 5.91
CA GLU A 142 2.34 -7.93 5.96
C GLU A 142 2.84 -6.59 5.39
N ILE A 143 2.03 -5.98 4.53
CA ILE A 143 2.32 -4.71 3.88
C ILE A 143 1.07 -3.83 3.95
N LEU A 144 1.25 -2.52 3.80
CA LEU A 144 0.15 -1.55 3.90
C LEU A 144 -0.55 -1.59 5.28
N GLU A 145 0.06 -2.20 6.29
CA GLU A 145 -0.48 -2.26 7.64
C GLU A 145 -0.64 -0.81 8.16
N TRP A 146 -1.86 -0.44 8.53
CA TRP A 146 -2.20 0.93 8.97
C TRP A 146 -1.92 2.04 7.95
N ALA A 147 -1.60 1.69 6.70
CA ALA A 147 -1.45 2.62 5.60
C ALA A 147 -2.86 2.92 5.05
N PHE A 148 -3.52 3.93 5.62
CA PHE A 148 -4.72 4.50 5.01
C PHE A 148 -4.32 5.23 3.73
N LEU A 149 -4.14 4.47 2.66
CA LEU A 149 -3.79 4.99 1.35
C LEU A 149 -5.00 5.68 0.72
N HIS A 150 -4.76 6.79 0.05
CA HIS A 150 -5.80 7.46 -0.71
C HIS A 150 -6.10 6.66 -1.98
N PRO A 151 -7.29 6.79 -2.56
CA PRO A 151 -7.56 6.21 -3.86
C PRO A 151 -6.56 6.74 -4.89
N GLY A 152 -5.92 5.85 -5.64
CA GLY A 152 -4.80 6.19 -6.50
C GLY A 152 -4.07 4.98 -7.06
N SER A 153 -3.06 5.24 -7.88
CA SER A 153 -2.19 4.20 -8.46
C SER A 153 -0.86 4.17 -7.73
N TYR A 154 -0.38 2.98 -7.41
CA TYR A 154 0.79 2.76 -6.60
C TYR A 154 1.67 1.66 -7.21
N GLU A 155 2.96 1.71 -6.90
CA GLU A 155 3.90 0.63 -7.20
C GLU A 155 4.51 0.11 -5.91
N TYR A 156 4.44 -1.20 -5.70
CA TYR A 156 5.27 -1.86 -4.71
C TYR A 156 6.60 -2.23 -5.34
N ARG A 157 7.70 -1.67 -4.83
CA ARG A 157 9.04 -1.83 -5.39
C ARG A 157 9.92 -2.65 -4.45
N ILE A 158 10.78 -3.48 -5.02
CA ILE A 158 11.67 -4.38 -4.28
C ILE A 158 13.07 -4.21 -4.81
N TYR A 159 14.01 -4.03 -3.88
CA TYR A 159 15.42 -3.78 -4.16
C TYR A 159 16.30 -4.83 -3.51
N VAL A 160 17.35 -5.22 -4.21
CA VAL A 160 18.48 -6.00 -3.66
C VAL A 160 19.74 -5.23 -3.95
N GLU A 161 20.58 -5.04 -2.93
CA GLU A 161 21.84 -4.27 -3.10
C GLU A 161 21.58 -2.88 -3.71
N ASP A 162 20.48 -2.23 -3.30
CA ASP A 162 19.98 -0.94 -3.80
C ASP A 162 19.64 -0.90 -5.30
N THR A 163 19.53 -2.06 -5.95
CA THR A 163 19.09 -2.20 -7.34
C THR A 163 17.64 -2.66 -7.39
N LEU A 164 16.79 -1.98 -8.14
CA LEU A 164 15.39 -2.37 -8.33
C LEU A 164 15.30 -3.72 -9.05
N VAL A 165 14.64 -4.71 -8.44
CA VAL A 165 14.51 -6.07 -9.00
C VAL A 165 13.06 -6.45 -9.33
N ALA A 166 12.08 -5.81 -8.72
CA ALA A 166 10.67 -6.05 -9.02
C ALA A 166 9.81 -4.82 -8.77
N VAL A 167 8.79 -4.66 -9.62
CA VAL A 167 7.75 -3.65 -9.50
C VAL A 167 6.40 -4.37 -9.62
N LEU A 168 5.54 -4.20 -8.61
CA LEU A 168 4.21 -4.77 -8.56
C LEU A 168 3.20 -3.63 -8.51
N PRO A 169 2.54 -3.30 -9.64
CA PRO A 169 1.57 -2.23 -9.67
C PRO A 169 0.28 -2.65 -8.95
N PHE A 170 -0.32 -1.72 -8.21
CA PHE A 170 -1.64 -1.89 -7.62
C PHE A 170 -2.42 -0.57 -7.59
N GLU A 171 -3.72 -0.68 -7.46
CA GLU A 171 -4.65 0.44 -7.39
C GLU A 171 -5.37 0.42 -6.04
N VAL A 172 -5.50 1.58 -5.41
CA VAL A 172 -6.41 1.78 -4.30
C VAL A 172 -7.67 2.43 -4.86
N VAL A 173 -8.80 1.74 -4.76
CA VAL A 173 -10.08 2.25 -5.28
C VAL A 173 -10.89 2.94 -4.20
N SER A 174 -11.67 3.96 -4.59
CA SER A 174 -12.57 4.60 -3.63
C SER A 174 -13.70 3.66 -3.20
N TYR A 175 -14.23 3.85 -1.99
CA TYR A 175 -15.41 3.10 -1.54
C TYR A 175 -16.62 3.31 -2.47
N LEU A 176 -16.77 4.52 -3.02
CA LEU A 176 -17.86 4.85 -3.92
C LEU A 176 -17.80 3.99 -5.18
N ASP A 177 -16.61 3.87 -5.78
CA ASP A 177 -16.41 3.07 -6.98
C ASP A 177 -16.59 1.58 -6.70
N TYR A 178 -16.08 1.11 -5.56
CA TYR A 178 -16.29 -0.26 -5.10
C TYR A 178 -17.77 -0.61 -4.93
N PHE A 179 -18.52 0.22 -4.20
CA PHE A 179 -19.95 -0.03 -3.97
C PHE A 179 -20.77 0.09 -5.26
N LYS A 180 -20.43 1.04 -6.14
CA LYS A 180 -21.08 1.20 -7.44
C LYS A 180 -20.90 -0.05 -8.30
N ALA A 181 -19.66 -0.55 -8.41
CA ALA A 181 -19.36 -1.78 -9.14
C ALA A 181 -20.11 -3.00 -8.56
N TRP A 182 -20.20 -3.08 -7.23
CA TRP A 182 -20.95 -4.15 -6.56
C TRP A 182 -22.46 -4.09 -6.87
N ILE A 183 -23.07 -2.89 -6.81
CA ILE A 183 -24.49 -2.67 -7.15
C ILE A 183 -24.77 -3.04 -8.60
N ASP A 184 -23.91 -2.61 -9.52
CA ASP A 184 -24.08 -2.87 -10.96
C ASP A 184 -23.96 -4.36 -11.28
N LYS A 185 -23.02 -5.06 -10.62
CA LYS A 185 -22.91 -6.52 -10.70
C LYS A 185 -24.16 -7.24 -10.18
N ALA A 186 -24.73 -6.77 -9.06
CA ALA A 186 -25.96 -7.34 -8.50
C ALA A 186 -27.14 -7.18 -9.47
N LYS A 187 -27.32 -5.98 -10.05
CA LYS A 187 -28.36 -5.71 -11.06
C LYS A 187 -28.24 -6.62 -12.29
N SER A 188 -27.02 -6.77 -12.81
CA SER A 188 -26.74 -7.63 -13.98
C SER A 188 -27.08 -9.10 -13.70
N SER A 189 -26.75 -9.60 -12.51
CA SER A 189 -27.07 -10.97 -12.09
C SER A 189 -28.58 -11.21 -11.99
N VAL A 190 -29.32 -10.25 -11.42
CA VAL A 190 -30.79 -10.32 -11.33
C VAL A 190 -31.43 -10.33 -12.71
N ILE A 191 -30.99 -9.48 -13.63
CA ILE A 191 -31.50 -9.44 -15.01
C ILE A 191 -31.25 -10.79 -15.73
N LYS A 192 -30.06 -11.39 -15.57
CA LYS A 192 -29.74 -12.70 -16.16
C LYS A 192 -30.60 -13.84 -15.61
N ASN A 193 -30.99 -13.78 -14.35
CA ASN A 193 -31.87 -14.79 -13.74
C ASN A 193 -33.35 -14.63 -14.12
N ILE A 194 -33.78 -13.43 -14.53
CA ILE A 194 -35.16 -13.17 -15.00
C ILE A 194 -35.34 -13.55 -16.47
N LEU A 195 -34.30 -13.47 -17.29
CA LEU A 195 -34.31 -13.77 -18.72
C LEU A 195 -34.06 -15.26 -19.05
N ARG A 196 -34.10 -16.15 -18.06
CA ARG A 196 -33.84 -17.58 -18.18
C ARG A 196 -35.11 -18.37 -17.86
#